data_AF-A0A524E759-F1
#
_entry.id   AF-A0A524E759-F1
#
_cell.length_a   1.000
_cell.length_b   1.000
_cell.length_c   1.000
_cell.angle_alpha   90.00
_cell.angle_beta   90.00
_cell.angle_gamma   90.00
#
_symmetry.space_group_name_H-M   'P 1'
#
loop_
_entity.id
_entity.type
_entity.pdbx_description
1 polymer ?
#
loop_
_entity_poly.entity_id
_entity_poly.type
_entity_poly.pdbx_seq_one_letter_code
_entity_poly.pdbx_strand_id
1 'polypeptide(L)'
;MTRRASTLLLLGLFLVLQLADLPQTVAQEVGSPPGAAVFEVDSFNYRASFRLEDGTEALLIRAVFTVSYFYRHHHPTVSEHHMTAYLGFYYGRTILGRSVLNDIQVDNMAFYPWWHDSGGYLTDHYPDRPMFAINDSLKDGMLAYETFLMDNKPISKIIPDFGGRLVFDSLTFVLSDGIKKSISNDTIEIFLEKNYNDLAPESATLNSTADLSYTADYRTLQVATQAGVPLLAVLDRFLAFSLIGGALVFVVLAALHIKGVVSLPFEKLRRSILQRSEGQ
;
A
#
# COMPACT_ATOMS: atom_id res chain seq x y z
N MET A 1 43.63 13.94 -10.30
CA MET A 1 42.32 14.64 -10.33
C MET A 1 41.20 13.60 -10.33
N THR A 2 40.80 13.04 -9.18
CA THR A 2 39.79 11.95 -9.13
C THR A 2 38.98 11.91 -7.82
N ARG A 3 38.88 13.02 -7.08
CA ARG A 3 38.20 13.05 -5.76
C ARG A 3 36.85 13.78 -5.70
N ARG A 4 36.33 14.32 -6.81
CA ARG A 4 35.08 15.10 -6.83
C ARG A 4 33.86 14.38 -7.44
N ALA A 5 34.05 13.22 -8.06
CA ALA A 5 32.95 12.40 -8.60
C ALA A 5 32.27 11.52 -7.53
N SER A 6 32.90 11.34 -6.37
CA SER A 6 32.45 10.38 -5.34
C SER A 6 31.27 10.90 -4.49
N THR A 7 31.15 12.21 -4.27
CA THR A 7 30.13 12.78 -3.38
C THR A 7 28.73 12.82 -4.01
N LEU A 8 28.63 13.04 -5.34
CA LEU A 8 27.36 12.99 -6.08
C LEU A 8 26.84 11.55 -6.23
N LEU A 9 27.75 10.59 -6.37
CA LEU A 9 27.42 9.16 -6.44
C LEU A 9 26.95 8.64 -5.07
N LEU A 10 27.53 9.14 -3.97
CA LEU A 10 27.10 8.85 -2.60
C LEU A 10 25.73 9.44 -2.27
N LEU A 11 25.40 10.66 -2.73
CA LEU A 11 24.06 11.25 -2.54
C LEU A 11 22.98 10.52 -3.35
N GLY A 12 23.31 10.09 -4.58
CA GLY A 12 22.42 9.25 -5.39
C GLY A 12 22.17 7.88 -4.75
N LEU A 13 23.20 7.26 -4.16
CA LEU A 13 23.07 5.98 -3.46
C LEU A 13 22.26 6.12 -2.17
N PHE A 14 22.40 7.23 -1.45
CA PHE A 14 21.63 7.51 -0.23
C PHE A 14 20.13 7.71 -0.52
N LEU A 15 19.80 8.34 -1.65
CA LEU A 15 18.40 8.51 -2.07
C LEU A 15 17.76 7.18 -2.51
N VAL A 16 18.55 6.27 -3.08
CA VAL A 16 18.09 4.92 -3.47
C VAL A 16 17.95 4.00 -2.24
N LEU A 17 18.79 4.18 -1.21
CA LEU A 17 18.70 3.41 0.04
C LEU A 17 17.51 3.83 0.92
N GLN A 18 17.08 5.09 0.91
CA GLN A 18 15.85 5.51 1.59
C GLN A 18 14.55 5.03 0.92
N LEU A 19 14.62 4.53 -0.31
CA LEU A 19 13.51 3.87 -1.01
C LEU A 19 13.44 2.36 -0.72
N ALA A 20 14.40 1.80 0.02
CA ALA A 20 14.51 0.37 0.31
C ALA A 20 14.08 -0.01 1.74
N ASP A 21 13.67 0.94 2.58
CA ASP A 21 13.05 0.66 3.88
C ASP A 21 11.60 0.19 3.68
N LEU A 22 11.46 -1.01 3.10
CA LEU A 22 10.29 -1.83 3.36
C LEU A 22 10.36 -2.21 4.84
N PRO A 23 9.31 -1.95 5.65
CA PRO A 23 9.24 -2.53 6.98
C PRO A 23 9.30 -4.05 6.80
N GLN A 24 10.43 -4.66 7.15
CA GLN A 24 10.49 -6.09 7.38
C GLN A 24 9.66 -6.34 8.63
N THR A 25 8.42 -6.79 8.42
CA THR A 25 7.62 -7.42 9.45
C THR A 25 8.42 -8.60 9.98
N VAL A 26 9.03 -8.42 11.16
CA VAL A 26 9.51 -9.53 11.95
C VAL A 26 8.26 -10.29 12.36
N ALA A 27 8.06 -11.47 11.78
CA ALA A 27 7.03 -12.39 12.24
C ALA A 27 7.31 -12.65 13.72
N GLN A 28 6.47 -12.10 14.59
CA GLN A 28 6.51 -12.45 15.99
C GLN A 28 6.00 -13.88 16.06
N GLU A 29 6.91 -14.86 16.25
CA GLU A 29 6.52 -16.23 16.56
C GLU A 29 5.72 -16.18 17.87
N VAL A 30 4.39 -16.14 17.74
CA VAL A 30 3.50 -16.44 18.85
C VAL A 30 3.78 -17.90 19.17
N GLY A 31 4.55 -18.11 20.25
CA GLY A 31 5.00 -19.43 20.67
C GLY A 31 3.82 -20.39 20.70
N SER A 32 3.87 -21.42 19.85
CA SER A 32 2.83 -22.44 19.80
C SER A 32 2.84 -23.20 21.14
N PRO A 33 1.68 -23.47 21.74
CA PRO A 33 1.63 -24.26 22.96
C PRO A 33 2.34 -25.61 22.77
N PRO A 34 3.04 -26.14 23.79
CA PRO A 34 3.75 -27.41 23.65
C PRO A 34 2.80 -28.52 23.19
N GLY A 35 3.17 -29.22 22.10
CA GLY A 35 2.34 -30.24 21.46
C GLY A 35 1.39 -29.74 20.37
N ALA A 36 1.40 -28.44 20.05
CA ALA A 36 0.74 -27.88 18.88
C ALA A 36 1.75 -27.47 17.80
N ALA A 37 1.43 -27.69 16.53
CA ALA A 37 2.22 -27.24 15.40
C ALA A 37 1.31 -26.54 14.38
N VAL A 38 1.76 -25.38 13.88
CA VAL A 38 1.07 -24.61 12.84
C VAL A 38 1.89 -24.68 11.57
N PHE A 39 1.24 -25.03 10.45
CA PHE A 39 1.88 -25.09 9.15
C PHE A 39 1.11 -24.21 8.17
N GLU A 40 1.80 -23.29 7.51
CA GLU A 40 1.21 -22.55 6.39
C GLU A 40 0.90 -23.53 5.25
N VAL A 41 -0.35 -23.54 4.81
CA VAL A 41 -0.81 -24.31 3.64
C VAL A 41 -0.56 -23.49 2.40
N ASP A 42 -1.05 -22.24 2.41
CA ASP A 42 -0.91 -21.33 1.30
C ASP A 42 -1.12 -19.88 1.73
N SER A 43 -0.63 -18.93 0.93
CA SER A 43 -0.83 -17.51 1.12
C SER A 43 -0.89 -16.74 -0.20
N PHE A 44 -1.53 -15.58 -0.15
CA PHE A 44 -1.41 -14.57 -1.19
C PHE A 44 -1.50 -13.16 -0.67
N ASN A 45 -0.98 -12.24 -1.48
CA ASN A 45 -1.01 -10.83 -1.20
C ASN A 45 -1.67 -10.05 -2.34
N TYR A 46 -2.32 -8.96 -1.99
CA TYR A 46 -3.03 -8.12 -2.94
C TYR A 46 -2.89 -6.63 -2.61
N ARG A 47 -2.93 -5.78 -3.63
CA ARG A 47 -2.83 -4.32 -3.48
C ARG A 47 -3.98 -3.62 -4.19
N ALA A 48 -4.89 -2.99 -3.45
CA ALA A 48 -5.92 -2.13 -4.03
C ALA A 48 -5.52 -0.66 -3.90
N SER A 49 -5.53 0.08 -5.01
CA SER A 49 -5.10 1.48 -5.10
C SER A 49 -6.26 2.31 -5.63
N PHE A 50 -6.78 3.23 -4.83
CA PHE A 50 -7.75 4.23 -5.26
C PHE A 50 -7.00 5.48 -5.68
N ARG A 51 -7.22 5.92 -6.91
CA ARG A 51 -6.48 7.03 -7.53
C ARG A 51 -7.37 8.22 -7.81
N LEU A 52 -6.83 9.41 -7.59
CA LEU A 52 -7.44 10.67 -8.00
C LEU A 52 -7.49 10.78 -9.53
N GLU A 53 -8.20 11.79 -10.03
CA GLU A 53 -8.38 12.04 -11.48
C GLU A 53 -7.07 12.15 -12.27
N ASP A 54 -5.99 12.63 -11.63
CA ASP A 54 -4.68 12.78 -12.26
C ASP A 54 -3.77 11.53 -12.12
N GLY A 55 -4.30 10.44 -11.58
CA GLY A 55 -3.57 9.19 -11.33
C GLY A 55 -2.78 9.16 -10.01
N THR A 56 -2.81 10.21 -9.19
CA THR A 56 -2.19 10.18 -7.85
C THR A 56 -2.88 9.14 -6.99
N GLU A 57 -2.11 8.23 -6.38
CA GLU A 57 -2.65 7.31 -5.37
C GLU A 57 -3.18 8.12 -4.19
N ALA A 58 -4.43 7.88 -3.81
CA ALA A 58 -5.08 8.52 -2.67
C ALA A 58 -5.12 7.56 -1.47
N LEU A 59 -5.57 6.33 -1.70
CA LEU A 59 -5.60 5.26 -0.72
C LEU A 59 -4.97 4.01 -1.32
N LEU A 60 -4.01 3.43 -0.60
CA LEU A 60 -3.46 2.10 -0.84
C LEU A 60 -3.89 1.16 0.26
N ILE A 61 -4.47 0.04 -0.14
CA ILE A 61 -4.81 -1.07 0.74
C ILE A 61 -3.87 -2.23 0.39
N ARG A 62 -3.17 -2.75 1.38
CA ARG A 62 -2.32 -3.93 1.25
C ARG A 62 -2.97 -5.07 2.01
N ALA A 63 -3.34 -6.12 1.30
CA ALA A 63 -3.94 -7.31 1.85
C ALA A 63 -2.94 -8.46 1.84
N VAL A 64 -2.92 -9.25 2.91
CA VAL A 64 -2.25 -10.55 2.98
C VAL A 64 -3.23 -11.53 3.58
N PHE A 65 -3.42 -12.65 2.90
CA PHE A 65 -4.27 -13.75 3.35
C PHE A 65 -3.44 -15.01 3.43
N THR A 66 -3.54 -15.71 4.55
CA THR A 66 -2.78 -16.93 4.82
C THR A 66 -3.72 -17.99 5.37
N VAL A 67 -3.69 -19.17 4.78
CA VAL A 67 -4.37 -20.35 5.32
C VAL A 67 -3.34 -21.24 6.00
N SER A 68 -3.63 -21.61 7.24
CA SER A 68 -2.76 -22.40 8.08
C SER A 68 -3.49 -23.62 8.64
N TYR A 69 -2.74 -24.72 8.75
CA TYR A 69 -3.15 -25.97 9.35
C TYR A 69 -2.68 -26.04 10.80
N PHE A 70 -3.59 -26.26 11.74
CA PHE A 70 -3.28 -26.43 13.16
C PHE A 70 -3.34 -27.92 13.57
N TYR A 71 -2.20 -28.47 13.98
CA TYR A 71 -2.05 -29.84 14.45
C TYR A 71 -1.94 -29.90 15.98
N ARG A 72 -2.75 -30.73 16.64
CA ARG A 72 -2.66 -31.02 18.09
C ARG A 72 -2.23 -32.45 18.33
N HIS A 73 -1.03 -32.65 18.88
CA HIS A 73 -0.44 -33.97 19.12
C HIS A 73 -1.30 -34.88 20.01
N HIS A 74 -2.04 -34.32 20.97
CA HIS A 74 -2.91 -35.07 21.88
C HIS A 74 -4.29 -35.44 21.29
N HIS A 75 -4.65 -34.87 20.13
CA HIS A 75 -5.87 -35.18 19.38
C HIS A 75 -5.53 -35.30 17.89
N PRO A 76 -4.81 -36.35 17.46
CA PRO A 76 -4.27 -36.49 16.10
C PRO A 76 -5.35 -36.59 15.01
N THR A 77 -6.62 -36.72 15.40
CA THR A 77 -7.80 -36.76 14.51
C THR A 77 -8.49 -35.41 14.36
N VAL A 78 -8.04 -34.35 15.05
CA VAL A 78 -8.61 -33.00 14.95
C VAL A 78 -7.60 -32.09 14.25
N SER A 79 -7.80 -31.93 12.95
CA SER A 79 -7.14 -30.92 12.13
C SER A 79 -8.07 -29.72 11.93
N GLU A 80 -7.59 -28.53 12.28
CA GLU A 80 -8.34 -27.28 12.12
C GLU A 80 -7.64 -26.40 11.08
N HIS A 81 -8.42 -25.80 10.18
CA HIS A 81 -7.92 -24.81 9.22
C HIS A 81 -8.26 -23.41 9.69
N HIS A 82 -7.26 -22.54 9.71
CA HIS A 82 -7.40 -21.14 10.11
C HIS A 82 -7.03 -20.23 8.96
N MET A 83 -7.88 -19.24 8.69
CA MET A 83 -7.57 -18.13 7.80
C MET A 83 -7.07 -16.97 8.64
N THR A 84 -5.92 -16.43 8.26
CA THR A 84 -5.43 -15.16 8.74
C THR A 84 -5.64 -14.13 7.65
N ALA A 85 -6.29 -13.01 7.97
CA ALA A 85 -6.42 -11.87 7.08
C ALA A 85 -5.75 -10.66 7.71
N TYR A 86 -4.91 -9.98 6.92
CA TYR A 86 -4.22 -8.76 7.32
C TYR A 86 -4.45 -7.68 6.26
N LEU A 87 -5.02 -6.54 6.65
CA LEU A 87 -5.20 -5.36 5.81
C LEU A 87 -4.46 -4.15 6.40
N GLY A 88 -3.58 -3.55 5.61
CA GLY A 88 -2.95 -2.27 5.92
C GLY A 88 -3.46 -1.15 5.02
N PHE A 89 -3.81 -0.01 5.62
CA PHE A 89 -4.32 1.18 4.93
C PHE A 89 -3.26 2.28 4.93
N TYR A 90 -2.98 2.85 3.77
CA TYR A 90 -1.95 3.87 3.61
C TYR A 90 -2.46 5.01 2.73
N TYR A 91 -2.28 6.24 3.18
CA TYR A 91 -2.61 7.40 2.37
C TYR A 91 -1.49 7.67 1.38
N GLY A 92 -1.88 8.01 0.17
CA GLY A 92 -0.94 8.44 -0.84
C GLY A 92 -0.31 9.77 -0.47
N ARG A 93 0.90 9.97 -0.96
CA ARG A 93 1.71 11.15 -0.68
C ARG A 93 2.07 11.89 -1.96
N THR A 94 2.19 13.20 -1.85
CA THR A 94 2.72 14.04 -2.92
C THR A 94 4.18 13.72 -3.19
N ILE A 95 4.72 14.26 -4.30
CA ILE A 95 6.13 14.10 -4.65
C ILE A 95 7.10 14.66 -3.58
N LEU A 96 6.64 15.59 -2.73
CA LEU A 96 7.41 16.14 -1.61
C LEU A 96 7.09 15.44 -0.27
N GLY A 97 6.32 14.35 -0.29
CA GLY A 97 6.05 13.50 0.88
C GLY A 97 4.89 13.97 1.77
N ARG A 98 4.09 14.93 1.33
CA ARG A 98 2.91 15.42 2.08
C ARG A 98 1.72 14.50 1.85
N SER A 99 0.87 14.29 2.84
CA SER A 99 -0.33 13.46 2.67
C SER A 99 -1.32 14.11 1.69
N VAL A 100 -1.90 13.31 0.79
CA VAL A 100 -2.94 13.74 -0.14
C VAL A 100 -4.31 13.81 0.54
N LEU A 101 -4.53 12.93 1.53
CA LEU A 101 -5.75 12.81 2.32
C LEU A 101 -5.51 13.26 3.76
N ASN A 102 -6.51 13.89 4.36
CA ASN A 102 -6.58 14.14 5.81
C ASN A 102 -7.30 13.01 6.53
N ASP A 103 -8.35 12.47 5.92
CA ASP A 103 -9.16 11.40 6.50
C ASP A 103 -9.88 10.61 5.40
N ILE A 104 -10.32 9.41 5.74
CA ILE A 104 -11.24 8.61 4.93
C ILE A 104 -12.40 8.23 5.82
N GLN A 105 -13.60 8.67 5.43
CA GLN A 105 -14.84 8.38 6.13
C GLN A 105 -15.53 7.21 5.44
N VAL A 106 -15.93 6.22 6.23
CA VAL A 106 -16.66 5.03 5.80
C VAL A 106 -17.77 4.78 6.81
N ASP A 107 -18.96 4.44 6.34
CA ASP A 107 -20.04 4.03 7.25
C ASP A 107 -19.69 2.67 7.86
N ASN A 108 -19.22 1.76 7.01
CA ASN A 108 -18.74 0.45 7.40
C ASN A 108 -17.71 -0.05 6.37
N MET A 109 -16.64 -0.66 6.85
CA MET A 109 -15.71 -1.43 6.03
C MET A 109 -15.51 -2.79 6.68
N ALA A 110 -15.80 -3.86 5.94
CA ALA A 110 -15.79 -5.20 6.49
C ALA A 110 -15.16 -6.19 5.51
N PHE A 111 -14.48 -7.20 6.04
CA PHE A 111 -13.97 -8.31 5.24
C PHE A 111 -14.69 -9.60 5.60
N TYR A 112 -15.28 -10.23 4.59
CA TYR A 112 -16.02 -11.49 4.70
C TYR A 112 -15.20 -12.59 4.04
N PRO A 113 -14.70 -13.57 4.80
CA PRO A 113 -13.93 -14.67 4.26
C PRO A 113 -14.84 -15.68 3.60
N TRP A 114 -14.31 -16.39 2.60
CA TRP A 114 -14.92 -17.61 2.10
C TRP A 114 -13.86 -18.62 1.68
N TRP A 115 -14.29 -19.86 1.54
CA TRP A 115 -13.46 -20.93 1.03
C TRP A 115 -14.29 -22.07 0.48
N HIS A 116 -13.63 -22.91 -0.31
CA HIS A 116 -14.18 -24.19 -0.73
C HIS A 116 -13.61 -25.30 0.16
N ASP A 117 -14.44 -26.27 0.52
CA ASP A 117 -13.99 -27.47 1.22
C ASP A 117 -13.31 -28.45 0.25
N SER A 118 -12.77 -29.56 0.79
CA SER A 118 -12.12 -30.59 -0.04
C SER A 118 -13.05 -31.31 -1.04
N GLY A 119 -14.37 -31.16 -0.90
CA GLY A 119 -15.37 -31.66 -1.85
C GLY A 119 -15.72 -30.65 -2.95
N GLY A 120 -15.14 -29.44 -2.91
CA GLY A 120 -15.46 -28.35 -3.82
C GLY A 120 -16.76 -27.62 -3.47
N TYR A 121 -17.32 -27.85 -2.27
CA TYR A 121 -18.50 -27.11 -1.83
C TYR A 121 -18.06 -25.75 -1.28
N LEU A 122 -18.62 -24.68 -1.85
CA LEU A 122 -18.46 -23.34 -1.31
C LEU A 122 -19.04 -23.33 0.10
N THR A 123 -18.15 -23.19 1.07
CA THR A 123 -18.49 -23.17 2.48
C THR A 123 -18.45 -21.73 2.92
N ASP A 124 -19.43 -20.96 2.47
CA ASP A 124 -19.74 -19.65 3.03
C ASP A 124 -20.55 -19.86 4.31
N HIS A 125 -19.94 -20.45 5.35
CA HIS A 125 -20.67 -20.73 6.59
C HIS A 125 -21.03 -19.45 7.36
N TYR A 126 -20.53 -18.28 6.92
CA TYR A 126 -20.76 -16.99 7.56
C TYR A 126 -20.78 -15.80 6.57
N PRO A 127 -21.70 -15.72 5.60
CA PRO A 127 -21.82 -14.58 4.68
C PRO A 127 -21.99 -13.26 5.42
N ASP A 128 -22.54 -13.34 6.63
CA ASP A 128 -22.90 -12.21 7.48
C ASP A 128 -21.93 -12.02 8.66
N ARG A 129 -20.90 -12.88 8.86
CA ARG A 129 -19.90 -12.63 9.90
C ARG A 129 -18.60 -12.13 9.29
N PRO A 130 -18.31 -10.84 9.42
CA PRO A 130 -17.03 -10.33 8.99
C PRO A 130 -15.92 -10.86 9.92
N MET A 131 -14.74 -11.13 9.36
CA MET A 131 -13.53 -11.35 10.17
C MET A 131 -13.21 -10.10 11.00
N PHE A 132 -13.33 -8.93 10.39
CA PHE A 132 -13.24 -7.66 11.08
C PHE A 132 -14.13 -6.65 10.39
N ALA A 133 -14.59 -5.67 11.16
CA ALA A 133 -15.29 -4.50 10.66
C ALA A 133 -14.67 -3.24 11.27
N ILE A 134 -14.56 -2.20 10.45
CA ILE A 134 -14.10 -0.88 10.85
C ILE A 134 -15.22 0.10 10.51
N ASN A 135 -15.70 0.79 11.52
CA ASN A 135 -16.72 1.82 11.38
C ASN A 135 -16.06 3.21 11.49
N ASP A 136 -16.73 4.22 10.96
CA ASP A 136 -16.38 5.64 11.02
C ASP A 136 -15.24 6.10 10.12
N SER A 137 -14.01 5.62 10.34
CA SER A 137 -12.85 6.14 9.60
C SER A 137 -11.66 5.19 9.47
N LEU A 138 -11.01 5.24 8.30
CA LEU A 138 -9.78 4.49 8.00
C LEU A 138 -8.59 5.43 8.13
N LYS A 139 -7.69 5.23 9.11
CA LYS A 139 -6.53 6.10 9.35
C LYS A 139 -5.29 5.67 8.55
N ASP A 140 -4.42 6.63 8.24
CA ASP A 140 -3.12 6.34 7.62
C ASP A 140 -2.27 5.43 8.53
N GLY A 141 -1.76 4.34 7.97
CA GLY A 141 -1.01 3.32 8.69
C GLY A 141 -1.84 2.39 9.56
N MET A 142 -3.19 2.48 9.52
CA MET A 142 -4.05 1.56 10.25
C MET A 142 -3.87 0.13 9.74
N LEU A 143 -3.86 -0.81 10.68
CA LEU A 143 -3.75 -2.25 10.41
C LEU A 143 -4.97 -2.95 11.03
N ALA A 144 -5.68 -3.72 10.22
CA ALA A 144 -6.70 -4.65 10.66
C ALA A 144 -6.21 -6.08 10.44
N TYR A 145 -6.36 -6.91 11.46
CA TYR A 145 -5.89 -8.29 11.44
C TYR A 145 -6.84 -9.14 12.26
N GLU A 146 -7.20 -10.30 11.74
CA GLU A 146 -7.94 -11.32 12.48
C GLU A 146 -7.52 -12.72 12.00
N THR A 147 -7.61 -13.71 12.88
CA THR A 147 -7.50 -15.13 12.53
C THR A 147 -8.84 -15.82 12.81
N PHE A 148 -9.38 -16.48 11.79
CA PHE A 148 -10.68 -17.13 11.84
C PHE A 148 -10.57 -18.63 11.58
N LEU A 149 -11.22 -19.44 12.43
CA LEU A 149 -11.33 -20.88 12.20
C LEU A 149 -12.30 -21.13 11.05
N MET A 150 -11.76 -21.58 9.91
CA MET A 150 -12.52 -21.85 8.70
C MET A 150 -13.34 -23.13 8.86
N ASP A 151 -12.66 -24.25 9.13
CA ASP A 151 -13.32 -25.55 9.27
C ASP A 151 -13.03 -26.17 10.63
N ASN A 152 -14.11 -26.40 11.39
CA ASN A 152 -14.08 -27.09 12.69
C ASN A 152 -14.25 -28.61 12.54
N LYS A 153 -14.50 -29.11 11.32
CA LYS A 153 -14.56 -30.53 11.01
C LYS A 153 -13.22 -30.98 10.44
N PRO A 154 -12.61 -32.03 11.01
CA PRO A 154 -11.32 -32.55 10.54
C PRO A 154 -11.40 -33.32 9.21
N ILE A 155 -12.51 -33.21 8.48
CA ILE A 155 -12.75 -33.98 7.25
C ILE A 155 -12.12 -33.27 6.05
N SER A 156 -12.09 -31.94 6.03
CA SER A 156 -11.44 -31.19 4.96
C SER A 156 -9.95 -31.32 5.08
N LYS A 157 -9.33 -32.11 4.19
CA LYS A 157 -7.87 -32.27 4.13
C LYS A 157 -7.18 -31.22 3.26
N ILE A 158 -7.95 -30.57 2.40
CA ILE A 158 -7.47 -29.64 1.38
C ILE A 158 -8.48 -28.50 1.34
N ILE A 159 -7.99 -27.26 1.41
CA ILE A 159 -8.76 -26.06 1.06
C ILE A 159 -8.33 -25.72 -0.35
N PRO A 160 -9.15 -26.04 -1.37
CA PRO A 160 -8.79 -25.69 -2.72
C PRO A 160 -8.73 -24.17 -2.88
N ASP A 161 -9.83 -23.47 -2.65
CA ASP A 161 -9.88 -22.04 -2.94
C ASP A 161 -10.17 -21.25 -1.67
N PHE A 162 -9.49 -20.12 -1.49
CA PHE A 162 -9.69 -19.25 -0.33
C PHE A 162 -9.53 -17.77 -0.69
N GLY A 163 -10.17 -16.92 0.11
CA GLY A 163 -10.18 -15.50 -0.12
C GLY A 163 -11.34 -14.84 0.61
N GLY A 164 -11.94 -13.85 -0.04
CA GLY A 164 -13.14 -13.24 0.47
C GLY A 164 -13.54 -11.97 -0.26
N ARG A 165 -14.52 -11.29 0.32
CA ARG A 165 -15.06 -10.02 -0.17
C ARG A 165 -14.75 -8.92 0.82
N LEU A 166 -14.08 -7.88 0.33
CA LEU A 166 -13.87 -6.62 1.04
C LEU A 166 -14.98 -5.63 0.65
N VAL A 167 -15.73 -5.17 1.64
CA VAL A 167 -16.93 -4.32 1.44
C VAL A 167 -16.66 -2.94 2.02
N PHE A 168 -16.98 -1.89 1.26
CA PHE A 168 -16.99 -0.50 1.72
C PHE A 168 -18.38 0.09 1.51
N ASP A 169 -19.01 0.51 2.59
CA ASP A 169 -20.27 1.25 2.56
C ASP A 169 -19.95 2.75 2.68
N SER A 170 -20.48 3.54 1.74
CA SER A 170 -20.34 5.01 1.69
C SER A 170 -18.88 5.49 1.85
N LEU A 171 -18.06 5.33 0.81
CA LEU A 171 -16.67 5.75 0.85
C LEU A 171 -16.52 7.25 0.52
N THR A 172 -16.07 8.05 1.48
CA THR A 172 -15.79 9.48 1.30
C THR A 172 -14.34 9.82 1.61
N PHE A 173 -13.68 10.49 0.69
CA PHE A 173 -12.33 11.03 0.88
C PHE A 173 -12.40 12.47 1.41
N VAL A 174 -11.63 12.74 2.47
CA VAL A 174 -11.37 14.10 2.94
C VAL A 174 -9.97 14.48 2.47
N LEU A 175 -9.89 15.32 1.45
CA LEU A 175 -8.63 15.75 0.85
C LEU A 175 -7.83 16.64 1.82
N SER A 176 -6.53 16.79 1.54
CA SER A 176 -5.60 17.60 2.35
C SER A 176 -6.00 19.08 2.50
N ASP A 177 -6.76 19.62 1.55
CA ASP A 177 -7.33 20.98 1.60
C ASP A 177 -8.68 21.05 2.35
N GLY A 178 -9.16 19.94 2.90
CA GLY A 178 -10.41 19.82 3.63
C GLY A 178 -11.64 19.56 2.76
N ILE A 179 -11.48 19.50 1.43
CA ILE A 179 -12.59 19.18 0.53
C ILE A 179 -13.01 17.72 0.74
N LYS A 180 -14.32 17.51 0.93
CA LYS A 180 -14.90 16.17 1.01
C LYS A 180 -15.42 15.74 -0.36
N LYS A 181 -15.03 14.56 -0.80
CA LYS A 181 -15.50 13.96 -2.03
C LYS A 181 -16.00 12.54 -1.76
N SER A 182 -17.29 12.32 -1.99
CA SER A 182 -17.84 10.96 -2.02
C SER A 182 -17.34 10.23 -3.26
N ILE A 183 -16.75 9.06 -3.05
CA ILE A 183 -16.28 8.14 -4.08
C ILE A 183 -17.42 7.21 -4.49
N SER A 184 -18.17 6.72 -3.50
CA SER A 184 -19.44 6.04 -3.67
C SER A 184 -20.32 6.36 -2.47
N ASN A 185 -21.60 6.67 -2.72
CA ASN A 185 -22.61 6.74 -1.67
C ASN A 185 -23.23 5.36 -1.37
N ASP A 186 -22.89 4.37 -2.20
CA ASP A 186 -23.40 3.01 -2.12
C ASP A 186 -22.25 2.04 -1.81
N THR A 187 -22.56 0.75 -1.72
CA THR A 187 -21.59 -0.30 -1.43
C THR A 187 -20.63 -0.56 -2.60
N ILE A 188 -19.33 -0.60 -2.28
CA ILE A 188 -18.27 -1.11 -3.16
C ILE A 188 -17.83 -2.46 -2.60
N GLU A 189 -17.82 -3.48 -3.45
CA GLU A 189 -17.35 -4.82 -3.11
C GLU A 189 -16.13 -5.16 -3.96
N ILE A 190 -15.07 -5.64 -3.31
CA ILE A 190 -13.86 -6.12 -3.96
C ILE A 190 -13.69 -7.59 -3.61
N PHE A 191 -13.72 -8.45 -4.64
CA PHE A 191 -13.53 -9.88 -4.49
C PHE A 191 -12.07 -10.24 -4.68
N LEU A 192 -11.51 -10.96 -3.70
CA LEU A 192 -10.10 -11.30 -3.61
C LEU A 192 -9.99 -12.80 -3.40
N GLU A 193 -9.50 -13.53 -4.40
CA GLU A 193 -9.52 -14.99 -4.40
C GLU A 193 -8.23 -15.58 -4.95
N LYS A 194 -7.89 -16.75 -4.45
CA LYS A 194 -6.87 -17.62 -5.02
C LYS A 194 -7.42 -19.03 -5.19
N ASN A 195 -7.28 -19.54 -6.41
CA ASN A 195 -7.57 -20.94 -6.70
C ASN A 195 -6.41 -21.84 -6.27
N TYR A 196 -6.70 -23.03 -5.75
CA TYR A 196 -5.70 -24.02 -5.31
C TYR A 196 -4.63 -24.31 -6.34
N ASN A 197 -5.09 -24.48 -7.57
CA ASN A 197 -4.27 -25.03 -8.65
C ASN A 197 -3.39 -23.95 -9.27
N ASP A 198 -3.65 -22.68 -8.94
CA ASP A 198 -2.95 -21.55 -9.48
C ASP A 198 -1.88 -21.05 -8.50
N LEU A 199 -0.67 -20.90 -9.03
CA LEU A 199 0.44 -20.32 -8.28
C LEU A 199 0.22 -18.83 -7.96
N ALA A 200 -0.73 -18.20 -8.65
CA ALA A 200 -1.06 -16.79 -8.53
C ALA A 200 -2.54 -16.61 -8.15
N PRO A 201 -2.90 -15.51 -7.48
CA PRO A 201 -4.31 -15.17 -7.22
C PRO A 201 -5.06 -14.90 -8.52
N GLU A 202 -6.37 -14.98 -8.46
CA GLU A 202 -7.21 -14.48 -9.54
C GLU A 202 -7.15 -12.95 -9.60
N SER A 203 -7.46 -12.38 -10.77
CA SER A 203 -7.57 -10.92 -10.86
C SER A 203 -8.79 -10.46 -10.08
N ALA A 204 -8.61 -9.53 -9.14
CA ALA A 204 -9.72 -9.05 -8.33
C ALA A 204 -10.81 -8.44 -9.20
N THR A 205 -12.06 -8.67 -8.80
CA THR A 205 -13.22 -8.04 -9.42
C THR A 205 -13.78 -6.99 -8.47
N LEU A 206 -14.24 -5.88 -9.05
CA LEU A 206 -14.90 -4.81 -8.32
C LEU A 206 -16.36 -4.77 -8.76
N ASN A 207 -17.25 -4.93 -7.80
CA ASN A 207 -18.68 -4.77 -7.98
C ASN A 207 -19.12 -3.52 -7.23
N SER A 208 -19.79 -2.61 -7.91
CA SER A 208 -20.21 -1.32 -7.35
C SER A 208 -21.41 -0.84 -8.13
N THR A 209 -22.39 -0.27 -7.43
CA THR A 209 -23.52 0.41 -8.07
C THR A 209 -23.11 1.77 -8.65
N ALA A 210 -22.05 2.38 -8.10
CA ALA A 210 -21.40 3.55 -8.68
C ALA A 210 -20.54 3.12 -9.90
N ASP A 211 -20.59 3.92 -10.97
CA ASP A 211 -19.81 3.72 -12.19
C ASP A 211 -18.32 4.05 -11.95
N LEU A 212 -17.61 3.10 -11.34
CA LEU A 212 -16.19 3.17 -11.04
C LEU A 212 -15.41 2.38 -12.07
N SER A 213 -14.56 3.08 -12.84
CA SER A 213 -13.63 2.42 -13.74
C SER A 213 -12.46 1.83 -12.96
N TYR A 214 -12.10 0.58 -13.23
CA TYR A 214 -10.95 -0.07 -12.62
C TYR A 214 -10.15 -0.91 -13.61
N THR A 215 -8.89 -1.15 -13.27
CA THR A 215 -8.03 -2.14 -13.93
C THR A 215 -7.48 -3.09 -12.88
N ALA A 216 -7.51 -4.39 -13.14
CA ALA A 216 -7.03 -5.40 -12.22
C ALA A 216 -6.04 -6.36 -12.89
N ASP A 217 -5.09 -6.85 -12.11
CA ASP A 217 -4.28 -8.03 -12.39
C ASP A 217 -4.26 -8.95 -11.15
N TYR A 218 -3.48 -10.03 -11.23
CA TYR A 218 -3.36 -11.06 -10.19
C TYR A 218 -2.80 -10.57 -8.84
N ARG A 219 -2.31 -9.32 -8.74
CA ARG A 219 -1.78 -8.75 -7.48
C ARG A 219 -2.28 -7.35 -7.18
N THR A 220 -2.87 -6.66 -8.15
CA THR A 220 -3.17 -5.24 -8.07
C THR A 220 -4.53 -4.91 -8.64
N LEU A 221 -5.27 -4.08 -7.92
CA LEU A 221 -6.49 -3.44 -8.38
C LEU A 221 -6.25 -1.93 -8.34
N GLN A 222 -6.52 -1.25 -9.43
CA GLN A 222 -6.41 0.20 -9.52
C GLN A 222 -7.79 0.75 -9.86
N VAL A 223 -8.38 1.49 -8.93
CA VAL A 223 -9.70 2.12 -9.06
C VAL A 223 -9.48 3.59 -9.35
N ALA A 224 -9.97 4.07 -10.49
CA ALA A 224 -9.94 5.49 -10.80
C ALA A 224 -11.16 6.16 -10.17
N THR A 225 -10.93 7.24 -9.44
CA THR A 225 -11.98 8.01 -8.75
C THR A 225 -12.16 9.38 -9.39
N GLN A 226 -13.35 9.96 -9.26
CA GLN A 226 -13.66 11.33 -9.72
C GLN A 226 -13.26 12.40 -8.68
N ALA A 227 -12.30 12.08 -7.81
CA ALA A 227 -11.81 13.01 -6.81
C ALA A 227 -10.73 13.90 -7.43
N GLY A 228 -11.00 15.20 -7.42
CA GLY A 228 -10.07 16.22 -7.89
C GLY A 228 -8.79 16.24 -7.06
N VAL A 229 -7.74 16.77 -7.66
CA VAL A 229 -6.41 16.85 -7.04
C VAL A 229 -6.36 18.01 -6.06
N PRO A 230 -5.94 17.80 -4.80
CA PRO A 230 -5.80 18.91 -3.86
C PRO A 230 -4.73 19.88 -4.35
N LEU A 231 -4.96 21.18 -4.13
CA LEU A 231 -4.06 22.25 -4.59
C LEU A 231 -2.61 22.03 -4.13
N LEU A 232 -2.44 21.47 -2.93
CA LEU A 232 -1.14 21.13 -2.35
C LEU A 232 -0.33 20.20 -3.27
N ALA A 233 -0.95 19.17 -3.83
CA ALA A 233 -0.26 18.22 -4.72
C ALA A 233 0.18 18.88 -6.04
N VAL A 234 -0.62 19.83 -6.54
CA VAL A 234 -0.28 20.61 -7.74
C VAL A 234 0.92 21.53 -7.47
N LEU A 235 0.91 22.24 -6.34
CA LEU A 235 2.02 23.10 -5.91
C LEU A 235 3.30 22.30 -5.71
N ASP A 236 3.20 21.09 -5.15
CA ASP A 236 4.35 20.20 -4.92
C ASP A 236 5.02 19.78 -6.21
N ARG A 237 4.22 19.43 -7.22
CA ARG A 237 4.74 19.14 -8.56
C ARG A 237 5.43 20.36 -9.16
N PHE A 238 4.80 21.53 -9.10
CA PHE A 238 5.39 22.76 -9.62
C PHE A 238 6.74 23.08 -8.95
N LEU A 239 6.82 22.98 -7.62
CA LEU A 239 8.05 23.19 -6.86
C LEU A 239 9.12 22.15 -7.20
N ALA A 240 8.75 20.86 -7.25
CA ALA A 240 9.68 19.78 -7.59
C ALA A 240 10.26 19.97 -9.00
N PHE A 241 9.43 20.25 -10.00
CA PHE A 241 9.89 20.49 -11.37
C PHE A 241 10.73 21.76 -11.49
N SER A 242 10.37 22.82 -10.75
CA SER A 242 11.17 24.05 -10.72
C SER A 242 12.55 23.83 -10.11
N LEU A 243 12.65 23.05 -9.02
CA LEU A 243 13.92 22.69 -8.39
C LEU A 243 14.79 21.82 -9.30
N ILE A 244 14.20 20.80 -9.94
CA ILE A 244 14.92 19.93 -10.88
C ILE A 244 15.39 20.75 -12.10
N GLY A 245 14.53 21.60 -12.66
CA GLY A 245 14.88 22.47 -13.78
C GLY A 245 16.01 23.46 -13.43
N GLY A 246 15.90 24.11 -12.27
CA GLY A 246 16.95 25.01 -11.78
C GLY A 246 18.28 24.29 -11.53
N ALA A 247 18.23 23.10 -10.93
CA ALA A 247 19.42 22.27 -10.72
C ALA A 247 20.07 21.85 -12.05
N LEU A 248 19.28 21.48 -13.06
CA LEU A 248 19.77 21.14 -14.39
C LEU A 248 20.49 22.32 -15.04
N VAL A 249 19.88 23.51 -15.01
CA VAL A 249 20.50 24.75 -15.53
C VAL A 249 21.81 25.03 -14.80
N PHE A 250 21.85 24.89 -13.48
CA PHE A 250 23.06 25.08 -12.69
C PHE A 250 24.16 24.08 -13.07
N VAL A 251 23.83 22.81 -13.26
CA VAL A 251 24.77 21.76 -13.69
C VAL A 251 25.34 22.08 -15.07
N VAL A 252 24.51 22.52 -16.02
CA VAL A 252 24.96 22.94 -17.36
C VAL A 252 25.90 24.14 -17.26
N LEU A 253 25.54 25.16 -16.50
CA LEU A 253 26.38 26.34 -16.30
C LEU A 253 27.73 25.98 -15.63
N ALA A 254 27.71 25.11 -14.63
CA ALA A 254 28.92 24.62 -13.97
C ALA A 254 29.81 23.83 -14.95
N ALA A 255 29.22 22.97 -15.79
CA ALA A 255 29.96 22.22 -16.81
C ALA A 255 30.60 23.15 -17.86
N LEU A 256 29.86 24.17 -18.32
CA LEU A 256 30.38 25.19 -19.24
C LEU A 256 31.47 26.04 -18.59
N HIS A 257 31.35 26.34 -17.30
CA HIS A 257 32.38 27.07 -16.54
C HIS A 257 33.67 26.27 -16.39
N ILE A 258 33.59 24.99 -16.05
CA ILE A 258 34.76 24.09 -15.95
C ILE A 258 35.46 23.95 -17.30
N LYS A 259 34.71 23.93 -18.41
CA LYS A 259 35.27 23.92 -19.77
C LYS A 259 35.81 25.29 -20.23
N GLY A 260 35.70 26.33 -19.40
CA GLY A 260 36.19 27.67 -19.72
C GLY A 260 35.33 28.45 -20.72
N VAL A 261 34.13 27.97 -21.05
CA VAL A 261 33.23 28.59 -22.03
C VAL A 261 32.47 29.78 -21.42
N VAL A 262 32.18 29.73 -20.12
CA VAL A 262 31.43 30.77 -19.39
C VAL A 262 32.17 31.13 -18.09
N SER A 263 32.27 32.42 -17.75
CA SER A 263 32.77 32.85 -16.44
C SER A 263 31.60 33.05 -15.48
N LEU A 264 31.48 32.20 -14.45
CA LEU A 264 30.50 32.39 -13.39
C LEU A 264 31.07 33.39 -12.36
N PRO A 265 30.26 34.31 -11.80
CA PRO A 265 30.73 35.40 -10.94
C PRO A 265 31.18 34.95 -9.54
N PHE A 266 31.47 33.65 -9.33
CA PHE A 266 31.90 33.12 -8.03
C PHE A 266 33.17 33.79 -7.48
N GLU A 267 34.10 34.19 -8.36
CA GLU A 267 35.30 34.96 -7.99
C GLU A 267 34.96 36.34 -7.41
N LYS A 268 33.95 37.02 -7.97
CA LYS A 268 33.48 38.31 -7.44
C LYS A 268 32.77 38.13 -6.10
N LEU A 269 31.90 37.13 -5.98
CA LEU A 269 31.19 36.81 -4.74
C LEU A 269 32.17 36.45 -3.61
N ARG A 270 33.21 35.64 -3.92
CA ARG A 270 34.27 35.26 -2.96
C ARG A 270 35.07 36.47 -2.49
N ARG A 271 35.46 37.38 -3.39
CA ARG A 271 36.14 38.64 -3.00
C ARG A 271 35.26 39.51 -2.13
N SER A 272 33.97 39.64 -2.43
CA SER A 272 33.04 40.42 -1.62
C SER A 272 32.81 39.83 -0.22
N ILE A 273 32.79 38.50 -0.08
CA ILE A 273 32.67 37.82 1.22
C ILE A 273 33.96 37.98 2.04
N LEU A 274 35.14 37.83 1.42
CA LEU A 274 36.43 38.00 2.09
C LEU A 274 36.70 39.46 2.49
N GLN A 275 36.36 40.42 1.63
CA GLN A 275 36.44 41.86 1.98
C GLN A 275 35.51 42.23 3.15
N ARG A 276 34.39 41.52 3.34
CA ARG A 276 33.52 41.71 4.51
C ARG A 276 34.08 41.08 5.79
N SER A 277 34.85 39.98 5.71
CA SER A 277 35.44 39.36 6.89
C SER A 277 36.75 40.02 7.35
N GLU A 278 37.44 40.73 6.45
CA GLU A 278 38.66 41.50 6.76
C GLU A 278 38.37 42.96 7.18
N GLY A 279 37.10 43.37 7.13
CA GLY A 279 36.63 44.72 7.51
C GLY A 279 36.10 44.86 8.94
N GLN A 280 36.34 43.87 9.82
CA GLN A 280 36.18 43.95 11.28
C GLN A 280 37.55 43.83 11.95
#